data_AF-A0A3R7FUI1-F1
#
_entry.id   AF-A0A3R7FUI1-F1
#
_cell.length_a   1.000
_cell.length_b   1.000
_cell.length_c   1.000
_cell.angle_alpha   90.00
_cell.angle_beta   90.00
_cell.angle_gamma   90.00
#
_symmetry.space_group_name_H-M   'P 1'
#
loop_
_entity.id
_entity.type
_entity.pdbx_description
1 polymer ?
#
loop_
_entity_poly.entity_id
_entity_poly.type
_entity_poly.pdbx_seq_one_letter_code
_entity_poly.pdbx_strand_id
1 'polypeptide(L)'
;MSGNPDDERLEELREQKMEELRERQGGEGDAAEAQQQAQERAEAQQEAVLKQYLTDGARQRLNAVEMSKPQFGEKVKQQVAALAQSGRIQGQIDEEQMRELLKELQPDQKSFDIRHR
;
A
#
# COMPACT_ATOMS: atom_id res chain seq x y z
N MET A 1 -34.69 17.47 53.38
CA MET A 1 -33.80 17.22 52.24
C MET A 1 -32.76 16.23 52.72
N SER A 2 -32.95 14.95 52.44
CA SER A 2 -31.97 13.90 52.76
C SER A 2 -31.57 13.29 51.44
N GLY A 3 -30.54 13.85 50.81
CA GLY A 3 -29.81 13.12 49.78
C GLY A 3 -29.03 12.05 50.52
N ASN A 4 -29.36 10.79 50.28
CA ASN A 4 -28.62 9.69 50.90
C ASN A 4 -27.23 9.63 50.23
N PRO A 5 -26.14 9.54 50.99
CA PRO A 5 -24.78 9.45 50.45
C PRO A 5 -24.54 8.20 49.57
N ASP A 6 -25.46 7.24 49.61
CA ASP A 6 -25.48 6.08 48.70
C ASP A 6 -25.91 6.43 47.28
N ASP A 7 -26.78 7.44 47.08
CA ASP A 7 -27.20 7.88 45.74
C ASP A 7 -26.06 8.60 45.00
N GLU A 8 -25.31 9.46 45.70
CA GLU A 8 -24.12 10.14 45.15
C GLU A 8 -23.03 9.13 44.76
N ARG A 9 -22.78 8.10 45.57
CA ARG A 9 -21.83 7.03 45.23
C ARG A 9 -22.29 6.16 44.05
N LEU A 10 -23.60 5.96 43.91
CA LEU A 10 -24.19 5.22 42.78
C LEU A 10 -24.06 6.02 41.47
N GLU A 11 -24.18 7.33 41.53
CA GLU A 11 -23.98 8.23 40.39
C GLU A 11 -22.51 8.29 39.96
N GLU A 12 -21.59 8.45 40.91
CA GLU A 12 -20.14 8.42 40.65
C GLU A 12 -19.70 7.10 39.99
N LEU A 13 -20.24 5.96 40.46
CA LEU A 13 -19.93 4.66 39.88
C LEU A 13 -20.48 4.50 38.46
N ARG A 14 -21.61 5.15 38.16
CA ARG A 14 -22.21 5.15 36.82
C ARG A 14 -21.41 6.03 35.85
N GLU A 15 -20.93 7.18 36.30
CA GLU A 15 -20.07 8.07 35.52
C GLU A 15 -18.73 7.40 35.20
N GLN A 16 -18.05 6.84 36.20
CA GLN A 16 -16.79 6.11 35.98
C GLN A 16 -16.95 4.96 34.97
N LYS A 17 -18.04 4.19 35.09
CA LYS A 17 -18.30 3.09 34.14
C LYS A 17 -18.63 3.59 32.73
N MET A 18 -19.28 4.76 32.60
CA MET A 18 -19.53 5.38 31.30
C MET A 18 -18.25 5.93 30.67
N GLU A 19 -17.36 6.52 31.47
CA GLU A 19 -16.08 7.04 31.02
C GLU A 19 -15.15 5.90 30.55
N GLU A 20 -15.07 4.81 31.32
CA GLU A 20 -14.32 3.61 30.94
C GLU A 20 -14.87 2.97 29.65
N LEU A 21 -16.20 2.94 29.47
CA LEU A 21 -16.84 2.48 28.23
C LEU A 21 -16.55 3.41 27.04
N ARG A 22 -16.46 4.73 27.28
CA ARG A 22 -16.08 5.72 26.26
C ARG A 22 -14.63 5.60 25.85
N GLU A 23 -13.72 5.43 26.80
CA GLU A 23 -12.30 5.22 26.54
C GLU A 23 -12.06 3.91 25.80
N ARG A 24 -12.79 2.84 26.15
CA ARG A 24 -12.70 1.54 25.46
C ARG A 24 -13.25 1.58 24.03
N GLN A 25 -14.31 2.35 23.78
CA GLN A 25 -14.81 2.59 22.42
C GLN A 25 -13.94 3.55 21.61
N GLY A 26 -13.30 4.54 22.24
CA GLY A 26 -12.39 5.48 21.58
C GLY A 26 -11.03 4.87 21.23
N GLY A 27 -10.47 4.01 22.10
CA GLY A 27 -9.12 3.46 21.95
C GLY A 27 -8.96 2.37 20.87
N GLU A 28 -10.01 1.60 20.58
CA GLU A 28 -9.96 0.54 19.55
C GLU A 28 -10.26 1.07 18.13
N GLY A 29 -10.99 2.20 18.01
CA GLY A 29 -11.20 2.91 16.74
C GLY A 29 -9.97 3.70 16.31
N ASP A 30 -9.38 4.48 17.23
CA ASP A 30 -8.19 5.32 16.94
C ASP A 30 -6.95 4.50 16.55
N ALA A 31 -6.73 3.33 17.14
CA ALA A 31 -5.58 2.49 16.80
C ALA A 31 -5.71 1.86 15.41
N ALA A 32 -6.92 1.41 15.04
CA ALA A 32 -7.20 0.86 13.71
C ALA A 32 -7.18 1.97 12.64
N GLU A 33 -7.74 3.14 12.93
CA GLU A 33 -7.70 4.31 12.04
C GLU A 33 -6.27 4.87 11.90
N ALA A 34 -5.46 4.87 12.96
CA ALA A 34 -4.05 5.26 12.89
C ALA A 34 -3.22 4.27 12.05
N GLN A 35 -3.52 2.97 12.14
CA GLN A 35 -2.88 1.95 11.30
C GLN A 35 -3.28 2.08 9.83
N GLN A 36 -4.57 2.32 9.56
CA GLN A 36 -5.07 2.56 8.20
C GLN A 36 -4.46 3.83 7.60
N GLN A 37 -4.46 4.94 8.33
CA GLN A 37 -3.82 6.18 7.87
C GLN A 37 -2.31 6.01 7.64
N ALA A 38 -1.62 5.20 8.45
CA ALA A 38 -0.21 4.91 8.24
C ALA A 38 0.04 4.10 6.94
N GLN A 39 -0.81 3.11 6.65
CA GLN A 39 -0.77 2.36 5.40
C GLN A 39 -1.09 3.25 4.20
N GLU A 40 -2.17 4.02 4.25
CA GLU A 40 -2.56 4.94 3.17
C GLU A 40 -1.46 5.96 2.86
N ARG A 41 -0.78 6.50 3.89
CA ARG A 41 0.36 7.40 3.70
C ARG A 41 1.56 6.72 3.05
N ALA A 42 1.83 5.47 3.40
CA ALA A 42 2.92 4.70 2.81
C ALA A 42 2.62 4.36 1.34
N GLU A 43 1.39 3.96 1.05
CA GLU A 43 0.91 3.69 -0.32
C GLU A 43 0.91 4.94 -1.17
N ALA A 44 0.40 6.07 -0.64
CA ALA A 44 0.41 7.35 -1.34
C ALA A 44 1.83 7.83 -1.68
N GLN A 45 2.80 7.60 -0.80
CA GLN A 45 4.21 7.92 -1.08
C GLN A 45 4.78 7.04 -2.19
N GLN A 46 4.50 5.73 -2.16
CA GLN A 46 4.92 4.82 -3.23
C GLN A 46 4.27 5.19 -4.57
N GLU A 47 2.97 5.49 -4.57
CA GLU A 47 2.26 5.94 -5.75
C GLU A 47 2.78 7.29 -6.26
N ALA A 48 3.14 8.23 -5.38
CA ALA A 48 3.71 9.51 -5.78
C ALA A 48 5.05 9.34 -6.50
N VAL A 49 5.92 8.47 -5.98
CA VAL A 49 7.19 8.09 -6.64
C VAL A 49 6.89 7.47 -7.99
N LEU A 50 5.98 6.49 -8.07
CA LEU A 50 5.63 5.85 -9.34
C LEU A 50 5.04 6.86 -10.34
N LYS A 51 4.20 7.80 -9.91
CA LYS A 51 3.65 8.88 -10.76
C LYS A 51 4.72 9.85 -11.25
N GLN A 52 5.77 10.08 -10.46
CA GLN A 52 6.88 10.94 -10.86
C GLN A 52 7.73 10.29 -11.95
N TYR A 53 7.99 8.98 -11.84
CA TYR A 53 8.90 8.26 -12.73
C TYR A 53 8.22 7.47 -13.85
N LEU A 54 6.89 7.36 -13.88
CA LEU A 54 6.14 6.65 -14.92
C LEU A 54 5.10 7.58 -15.57
N THR A 55 5.06 7.59 -16.90
CA THR A 55 3.96 8.24 -17.64
C THR A 55 2.63 7.50 -17.42
N ASP A 56 1.51 8.14 -17.77
CA ASP A 56 0.19 7.49 -17.75
C ASP A 56 0.16 6.18 -18.56
N GLY A 57 0.78 6.17 -19.76
CA GLY A 57 0.85 4.98 -20.61
C GLY A 57 1.68 3.85 -20.00
N ALA A 58 2.82 4.18 -19.38
CA ALA A 58 3.65 3.20 -18.67
C ALA A 58 2.91 2.58 -17.48
N ARG A 59 2.19 3.40 -16.69
CA ARG A 59 1.37 2.92 -15.56
C ARG A 59 0.24 2.00 -16.01
N GLN A 60 -0.45 2.36 -17.09
CA GLN A 60 -1.50 1.51 -17.67
C GLN A 60 -0.94 0.15 -18.11
N ARG A 61 0.25 0.10 -18.71
CA ARG A 61 0.89 -1.17 -19.08
C ARG A 61 1.30 -1.99 -17.88
N LEU A 62 1.93 -1.37 -16.90
CA LEU A 62 2.29 -2.05 -15.66
C LEU A 62 1.04 -2.66 -15.00
N ASN A 63 -0.04 -1.90 -14.91
CA ASN A 63 -1.31 -2.35 -14.33
C ASN A 63 -1.92 -3.53 -15.11
N ALA A 64 -1.97 -3.45 -16.45
CA ALA A 64 -2.46 -4.55 -17.28
C ALA A 64 -1.65 -5.85 -17.11
N VAL A 65 -0.33 -5.72 -16.96
CA VAL A 65 0.54 -6.86 -16.70
C VAL A 65 0.35 -7.39 -15.29
N GLU A 66 0.23 -6.52 -14.30
CA GLU A 66 -0.02 -6.90 -12.90
C GLU A 66 -1.33 -7.67 -12.74
N MET A 67 -2.40 -7.25 -13.44
CA MET A 67 -3.66 -7.99 -13.50
C MET A 67 -3.50 -9.40 -14.08
N SER A 68 -2.62 -9.57 -15.06
CA SER A 68 -2.38 -10.86 -15.71
C SER A 68 -1.40 -11.74 -14.94
N LYS A 69 -0.37 -11.13 -14.35
CA LYS A 69 0.79 -11.77 -13.71
C LYS A 69 1.28 -10.88 -12.54
N PRO A 70 0.66 -10.97 -11.36
CA PRO A 70 0.98 -10.09 -10.23
C PRO A 70 2.44 -10.21 -9.80
N GLN A 71 2.97 -11.43 -9.70
CA GLN A 71 4.38 -11.69 -9.36
C GLN A 71 5.37 -11.02 -10.33
N PHE A 72 4.98 -10.88 -11.60
CA PHE A 72 5.82 -10.23 -12.60
C PHE A 72 5.72 -8.71 -12.49
N GLY A 73 4.51 -8.18 -12.29
CA GLY A 73 4.29 -6.75 -12.01
C GLY A 73 5.07 -6.26 -10.78
N GLU A 74 5.11 -7.05 -9.70
CA GLU A 74 5.90 -6.70 -8.51
C GLU A 74 7.41 -6.63 -8.80
N LYS A 75 7.96 -7.59 -9.55
CA LYS A 75 9.38 -7.54 -9.97
C LYS A 75 9.68 -6.29 -10.80
N VAL A 76 8.77 -5.94 -11.70
CA VAL A 76 8.89 -4.75 -12.54
C VAL A 76 8.86 -3.48 -11.69
N LYS A 77 7.93 -3.39 -10.72
CA LYS A 77 7.87 -2.27 -9.76
C LYS A 77 9.18 -2.11 -8.98
N GLN A 78 9.74 -3.22 -8.47
CA GLN A 78 11.01 -3.21 -7.76
C GLN A 78 12.16 -2.74 -8.65
N GLN A 79 12.23 -3.21 -9.90
CA GLN A 79 13.25 -2.79 -10.86
C GLN A 79 13.14 -1.30 -11.20
N VAL A 80 11.93 -0.81 -11.46
CA VAL A 80 11.67 0.62 -11.72
C VAL A 80 12.06 1.46 -10.51
N ALA A 81 11.70 1.04 -9.30
CA ALA A 81 12.08 1.73 -8.08
C ALA A 81 13.60 1.78 -7.89
N ALA A 82 14.32 0.68 -8.14
CA ALA A 82 15.78 0.64 -8.08
C ALA A 82 16.44 1.55 -9.14
N LEU A 83 15.88 1.59 -10.36
CA LEU A 83 16.35 2.50 -11.41
C LEU A 83 16.10 3.98 -11.06
N ALA A 84 14.97 4.28 -10.44
CA ALA A 84 14.64 5.62 -9.95
C ALA A 84 15.61 6.05 -8.83
N GLN A 85 15.83 5.20 -7.83
CA GLN A 85 16.74 5.46 -6.71
C GLN A 85 18.19 5.63 -7.15
N SER A 86 18.63 4.86 -8.15
CA SER A 86 19.98 4.98 -8.71
C SER A 86 20.18 6.19 -9.62
N GLY A 87 19.13 6.97 -9.89
CA GLY A 87 19.18 8.12 -10.79
C GLY A 87 19.43 7.75 -12.25
N ARG A 88 19.25 6.47 -12.63
CA ARG A 88 19.44 6.00 -14.01
C ARG A 88 18.26 6.35 -14.92
N ILE A 89 17.10 6.64 -14.34
CA ILE A 89 15.95 7.13 -15.11
C ILE A 89 16.16 8.62 -15.39
N GLN A 90 16.45 8.96 -16.64
CA GLN A 90 16.56 10.35 -17.11
C GLN A 90 15.15 10.93 -17.35
N GLY A 91 14.34 11.04 -16.29
CA GLY A 91 12.98 11.59 -16.34
C GLY A 91 11.90 10.55 -16.05
N GLN A 92 10.96 10.37 -16.99
CA GLN A 92 9.83 9.45 -16.86
C GLN A 92 9.98 8.28 -17.84
N ILE A 93 9.65 7.08 -17.39
CA ILE A 93 9.52 5.90 -18.23
C ILE A 93 8.21 6.00 -19.01
N ASP A 94 8.29 5.99 -20.34
CA ASP A 94 7.13 5.98 -21.22
C ASP A 94 6.58 4.56 -21.48
N GLU A 95 5.50 4.47 -22.27
CA GLU A 95 4.90 3.16 -22.61
C GLU A 95 5.89 2.26 -23.36
N GLU A 96 6.70 2.80 -24.25
CA GLU A 96 7.64 2.03 -25.08
C GLU A 96 8.77 1.47 -24.22
N GLN A 97 9.36 2.30 -23.37
CA GLN A 97 10.39 1.90 -22.41
C GLN A 97 9.86 0.87 -21.40
N MET A 98 8.62 1.06 -20.91
CA MET A 98 7.97 0.07 -20.04
C MET A 98 7.80 -1.27 -20.76
N ARG A 99 7.40 -1.25 -22.04
CA ARG A 99 7.25 -2.47 -22.85
C ARG A 99 8.58 -3.20 -23.02
N GLU A 100 9.66 -2.48 -23.29
CA GLU A 100 11.00 -3.08 -23.41
C GLU A 100 11.45 -3.69 -22.08
N LEU A 101 11.28 -2.97 -20.97
CA LEU A 101 11.59 -3.47 -19.63
C LEU A 101 10.78 -4.72 -19.27
N LEU A 102 9.50 -4.75 -19.64
CA LEU A 102 8.63 -5.93 -19.47
C LEU A 102 9.07 -7.12 -20.34
N LYS A 103 9.63 -6.89 -21.54
CA LYS A 103 10.16 -7.96 -22.38
C LYS A 103 11.47 -8.51 -21.83
N GLU A 104 12.36 -7.64 -21.36
CA GLU A 104 13.68 -8.01 -20.84
C GLU A 104 13.57 -8.78 -19.52
N LEU A 105 12.66 -8.38 -18.63
CA LEU A 105 12.42 -9.06 -17.38
C LEU A 105 11.63 -10.36 -17.54
N GLN A 106 10.97 -10.56 -18.68
CA GLN A 106 10.22 -11.78 -18.93
C GLN A 106 11.19 -12.95 -18.89
N PRO A 107 10.97 -13.97 -18.02
CA PRO A 107 11.84 -15.13 -18.03
C PRO A 107 11.78 -15.75 -19.43
N ASP A 108 12.95 -15.93 -20.06
CA ASP A 108 13.08 -16.64 -21.32
C ASP A 108 12.38 -17.99 -21.20
N GLN A 109 11.13 -18.10 -21.66
CA GLN A 109 10.53 -19.38 -22.02
C GLN A 109 11.12 -19.89 -23.34
N LYS A 110 12.45 -19.78 -23.49
CA LYS A 110 13.21 -20.43 -24.55
C LYS A 110 13.95 -21.65 -23.98
N SER A 111 13.25 -22.50 -23.25
CA SER A 111 13.59 -23.93 -23.22
C SER A 111 13.03 -24.57 -24.49
N PHE A 112 13.55 -24.20 -25.66
CA PHE A 112 13.40 -25.01 -26.86
C PHE A 112 14.56 -26.00 -26.88
N ASP A 113 14.39 -27.10 -26.16
CA ASP A 113 15.26 -28.28 -26.23
C ASP A 113 15.02 -28.97 -27.59
N ILE A 114 15.48 -28.37 -28.69
CA ILE A 114 15.43 -28.98 -30.02
C ILE A 114 16.66 -29.87 -30.15
N ARG A 115 16.59 -31.06 -29.56
CA ARG A 115 17.50 -32.17 -29.89
C ARG A 115 17.09 -32.74 -31.24
N HIS A 116 17.81 -32.37 -32.29
CA HIS A 116 17.74 -33.05 -33.59
C HIS A 116 18.41 -34.43 -33.45
N ARG A 117 17.68 -35.49 -33.79
CA ARG A 117 18.22 -36.85 -33.99
C ARG A 117 18.05 -37.20 -35.45
#